data_AF-X0T2R0-F1
#
_entry.id   AF-X0T2R0-F1
#
_cell.length_a   1.000
_cell.length_b   1.000
_cell.length_c   1.000
_cell.angle_alpha   90.00
_cell.angle_beta   90.00
_cell.angle_gamma   90.00
#
_symmetry.space_group_name_H-M   'P 1'
#
loop_
_entity.id
_entity.type
_entity.pdbx_description
1 polymer ?
#
loop_
_entity_poly.entity_id
_entity_poly.type
_entity_poly.pdbx_seq_one_letter_code
_entity_poly.pdbx_strand_id
1 'polypeptide(L)'
;MEKDQEKEEDQIYSWTVDINYEIFQFREGLKEGEPERNLYLAVILQALLDATHPTTTCSISEANAVQSQATAWFFASVSSSQTDFEDVCDMAGLDPSYTRDFAHKIIKTKEITFIRKR
;
A
#
# COMPACT_ATOMS: atom_id res chain seq x y z
N MET A 1 -25.08 -16.28 14.86
CA MET A 1 -23.81 -15.74 15.37
C MET A 1 -22.63 -16.36 14.63
N GLU A 2 -22.62 -17.67 14.35
CA GLU A 2 -21.53 -18.34 13.61
C GLU A 2 -21.50 -17.99 12.10
N LYS A 3 -22.68 -17.83 11.46
CA LYS A 3 -22.81 -17.50 10.03
C LYS A 3 -22.34 -16.10 9.60
N ASP A 4 -22.16 -15.19 10.55
CA ASP A 4 -21.79 -13.80 10.25
C ASP A 4 -20.26 -13.63 10.26
N GLN A 5 -19.54 -14.41 11.07
CA GLN A 5 -18.07 -14.44 11.09
C GLN A 5 -17.49 -15.15 9.84
N GLU A 6 -18.11 -16.28 9.45
CA GLU A 6 -17.66 -17.07 8.30
C GLU A 6 -17.73 -16.28 6.97
N LYS A 7 -18.75 -15.41 6.82
CA LYS A 7 -18.89 -14.52 5.64
C LYS A 7 -17.90 -13.38 5.60
N GLU A 8 -17.50 -12.87 6.77
CA GLU A 8 -16.54 -11.77 6.88
C GLU A 8 -15.13 -12.29 6.57
N GLU A 9 -14.78 -13.47 7.07
CA GLU A 9 -13.54 -14.18 6.74
C GLU A 9 -13.43 -14.55 5.26
N ASP A 10 -14.50 -15.09 4.65
CA ASP A 10 -14.54 -15.44 3.22
C ASP A 10 -14.38 -14.22 2.31
N GLN A 11 -15.00 -13.09 2.66
CA GLN A 11 -14.80 -11.86 1.91
C GLN A 11 -13.35 -11.43 1.99
N ILE A 12 -12.77 -11.37 3.18
CA ILE A 12 -11.38 -10.92 3.38
C ILE A 12 -10.38 -11.82 2.63
N TYR A 13 -10.59 -13.14 2.62
CA TYR A 13 -9.78 -14.08 1.85
C TYR A 13 -9.88 -13.81 0.34
N SER A 14 -11.09 -13.54 -0.16
CA SER A 14 -11.33 -13.16 -1.56
C SER A 14 -10.59 -11.87 -1.95
N TRP A 15 -10.69 -10.82 -1.12
CA TRP A 15 -10.02 -9.53 -1.38
C TRP A 15 -8.49 -9.65 -1.32
N THR A 16 -7.96 -10.46 -0.40
CA THR A 16 -6.51 -10.69 -0.27
C THR A 16 -5.95 -11.42 -1.49
N VAL A 17 -6.72 -12.36 -2.06
CA VAL A 17 -6.36 -13.04 -3.32
C VAL A 17 -6.42 -12.06 -4.50
N ASP A 18 -7.44 -11.20 -4.56
CA ASP A 18 -7.57 -10.20 -5.63
C ASP A 18 -6.43 -9.18 -5.63
N ILE A 19 -6.01 -8.68 -4.45
CA ILE A 19 -4.89 -7.73 -4.33
C ILE A 19 -3.56 -8.38 -4.72
N ASN A 20 -3.30 -9.62 -4.26
CA ASN A 20 -2.09 -10.34 -4.63
C ASN A 20 -2.06 -10.65 -6.14
N TYR A 21 -3.22 -10.95 -6.73
CA TYR A 21 -3.35 -11.13 -8.17
C TYR A 21 -3.16 -9.82 -8.93
N GLU A 22 -3.70 -8.70 -8.45
CA GLU A 22 -3.48 -7.37 -9.05
C GLU A 22 -2.01 -6.94 -8.96
N ILE A 23 -1.31 -7.20 -7.85
CA ILE A 23 0.15 -6.98 -7.73
C ILE A 23 0.90 -7.88 -8.71
N PHE A 24 0.51 -9.15 -8.82
CA PHE A 24 1.14 -10.08 -9.76
C PHE A 24 0.92 -9.64 -11.22
N GLN A 25 -0.29 -9.22 -11.59
CA GLN A 25 -0.60 -8.68 -12.91
C GLN A 25 0.10 -7.33 -13.19
N PHE A 26 0.23 -6.47 -12.18
CA PHE A 26 1.02 -5.24 -12.27
C PHE A 26 2.49 -5.59 -12.54
N ARG A 27 3.02 -6.62 -11.88
CA ARG A 27 4.38 -7.14 -12.06
C ARG A 27 4.62 -7.71 -13.46
N GLU A 28 3.64 -8.40 -14.05
CA GLU A 28 3.69 -8.85 -15.45
C GLU A 28 3.71 -7.68 -16.47
N GLY A 29 3.23 -6.50 -16.07
CA GLY A 29 3.29 -5.26 -16.85
C GLY A 29 4.60 -4.47 -16.70
N LEU A 30 5.48 -4.86 -15.78
CA LEU A 30 6.78 -4.21 -15.59
C LEU A 30 7.71 -4.67 -16.71
N LYS A 31 8.02 -3.76 -17.64
CA LYS A 31 9.00 -4.02 -18.70
C LYS A 31 10.31 -4.54 -18.10
N GLU A 32 10.83 -5.63 -18.65
CA GLU A 32 12.21 -6.06 -18.41
C GLU A 32 13.14 -4.88 -18.72
N GLY A 33 13.75 -4.28 -17.68
CA GLY A 33 14.57 -3.09 -17.86
C GLY A 33 15.15 -2.50 -16.59
N GLU A 34 14.41 -2.49 -15.48
CA GLU A 34 14.86 -1.81 -14.25
C GLU A 34 14.37 -2.57 -12.98
N PRO A 35 14.97 -3.72 -12.63
CA PRO A 35 14.53 -4.53 -11.49
C PRO A 35 14.62 -3.77 -10.16
N GLU A 36 15.58 -2.86 -10.01
CA GLU A 36 15.74 -1.99 -8.85
C GLU A 36 14.54 -1.05 -8.72
N ARG A 37 14.19 -0.33 -9.78
CA ARG A 37 13.02 0.57 -9.80
C ARG A 37 11.73 -0.17 -9.43
N ASN A 38 11.58 -1.40 -9.92
CA ASN A 38 10.42 -2.25 -9.61
C ASN A 38 10.36 -2.64 -8.13
N LEU A 39 11.51 -2.87 -7.49
CA LEU A 39 11.57 -3.11 -6.06
C LEU A 39 11.07 -1.89 -5.27
N TYR A 40 11.51 -0.68 -5.62
CA TYR A 40 11.07 0.54 -4.94
C TYR A 40 9.58 0.84 -5.15
N LEU A 41 9.05 0.57 -6.33
CA LEU A 41 7.60 0.63 -6.57
C LEU A 41 6.85 -0.38 -5.69
N ALA A 42 7.35 -1.60 -5.55
CA ALA A 42 6.74 -2.60 -4.68
C ALA A 42 6.72 -2.18 -3.21
N VAL A 43 7.78 -1.51 -2.73
CA VAL A 43 7.83 -0.95 -1.37
C VAL A 43 6.71 0.07 -1.15
N ILE A 44 6.52 1.01 -2.10
CA ILE A 44 5.46 2.02 -2.01
C ILE A 44 4.07 1.39 -2.04
N LEU A 45 3.86 0.40 -2.93
CA LEU A 45 2.59 -0.32 -3.03
C LEU A 45 2.28 -1.10 -1.75
N GLN A 46 3.27 -1.79 -1.18
CA GLN A 46 3.09 -2.53 0.06
C GLN A 46 2.74 -1.59 1.21
N ALA A 47 3.43 -0.44 1.33
CA ALA A 47 3.12 0.55 2.35
C ALA A 47 1.68 1.12 2.21
N LEU A 48 1.19 1.31 0.98
CA LEU A 48 -0.20 1.71 0.74
C LEU A 48 -1.20 0.62 1.17
N LEU A 49 -0.89 -0.65 0.91
CA LEU A 49 -1.71 -1.77 1.37
C LEU A 49 -1.73 -1.84 2.89
N ASP A 50 -0.57 -1.79 3.54
CA ASP A 50 -0.44 -1.83 5.00
C ASP A 50 -1.20 -0.67 5.67
N ALA A 51 -1.21 0.52 5.06
CA ALA A 51 -1.95 1.68 5.55
C ALA A 51 -3.47 1.57 5.38
N THR A 52 -3.96 0.79 4.41
CA THR A 52 -5.39 0.72 4.05
C THR A 52 -6.09 -0.56 4.51
N HIS A 53 -5.37 -1.68 4.49
CA HIS A 53 -5.89 -3.03 4.74
C HIS A 53 -4.81 -3.83 5.49
N PRO A 54 -4.71 -3.69 6.83
CA PRO A 54 -3.76 -4.50 7.57
C PRO A 54 -4.12 -6.00 7.46
N THR A 55 -3.13 -6.83 7.21
CA THR A 55 -3.30 -8.27 6.95
C THR A 55 -4.02 -8.99 8.09
N THR A 56 -5.05 -9.76 7.73
CA THR A 56 -6.01 -10.48 8.61
C THR A 56 -5.38 -11.59 9.45
N THR A 57 -4.14 -11.97 9.14
CA THR A 57 -3.42 -13.05 9.83
C THR A 57 -2.81 -12.61 11.16
N CYS A 58 -2.79 -11.31 11.45
CA CYS A 58 -2.20 -10.73 12.66
C CYS A 58 -3.28 -10.38 13.70
N SER A 59 -2.87 -10.28 14.97
CA SER A 59 -3.75 -9.75 16.00
C SER A 59 -4.15 -8.31 15.68
N ILE A 60 -5.31 -7.86 16.16
CA ILE A 60 -5.82 -6.50 15.94
C ILE A 60 -4.78 -5.44 16.37
N SER A 61 -4.04 -5.71 17.44
CA SER A 61 -2.99 -4.80 17.93
C SER A 61 -1.83 -4.65 16.95
N GLU A 62 -1.38 -5.76 16.35
CA GLU A 62 -0.30 -5.76 15.37
C GLU A 62 -0.75 -5.11 14.07
N ALA A 63 -1.97 -5.42 13.62
CA ALA A 63 -2.60 -4.78 12.47
C ALA A 63 -2.65 -3.24 12.61
N ASN A 64 -3.09 -2.75 13.76
CA ASN A 64 -3.14 -1.31 14.04
C ASN A 64 -1.74 -0.67 14.11
N ALA A 65 -0.75 -1.39 14.64
CA ALA A 65 0.63 -0.92 14.69
C ALA A 65 1.22 -0.80 13.27
N VAL A 66 1.04 -1.82 12.42
CA VAL A 66 1.48 -1.81 11.02
C VAL A 66 0.83 -0.67 10.25
N GLN A 67 -0.49 -0.52 10.35
CA GLN A 67 -1.21 0.58 9.71
C GLN A 67 -0.70 1.96 10.17
N SER A 68 -0.47 2.13 11.47
CA SER A 68 0.02 3.39 12.03
C SER A 68 1.44 3.71 11.54
N GLN A 69 2.31 2.70 11.47
CA GLN A 69 3.68 2.84 10.97
C GLN A 69 3.70 3.18 9.48
N ALA A 70 2.93 2.47 8.65
CA ALA A 70 2.83 2.73 7.23
C ALA A 70 2.26 4.12 6.94
N THR A 71 1.23 4.53 7.68
CA THR A 71 0.67 5.90 7.59
C THR A 71 1.71 6.94 8.00
N ALA A 72 2.44 6.71 9.09
CA ALA A 72 3.49 7.62 9.54
C ALA A 72 4.63 7.73 8.52
N TRP A 73 4.99 6.66 7.83
CA TRP A 73 6.03 6.67 6.81
C TRP A 73 5.72 7.65 5.65
N PHE A 74 4.48 7.66 5.16
CA PHE A 74 4.06 8.64 4.13
C PHE A 74 4.08 10.09 4.63
N PHE A 75 3.74 10.33 5.90
CA PHE A 75 3.47 11.68 6.43
C PHE A 75 4.47 12.16 7.48
N ALA A 76 5.59 11.47 7.66
CA ALA A 76 6.63 11.87 8.59
C ALA A 76 7.10 13.28 8.26
N SER A 77 7.16 14.16 9.27
CA SER A 77 7.67 15.51 9.06
C SER A 77 9.15 15.43 8.70
N VAL A 78 9.56 16.13 7.64
CA VAL A 78 10.95 16.21 7.16
C VAL A 78 11.84 16.86 8.22
N SER A 79 12.27 16.13 9.23
CA SER A 79 13.31 16.59 10.15
C SER A 79 14.67 16.35 9.53
N SER A 80 15.08 17.33 8.72
CA SER A 80 16.45 17.74 8.37
C SER A 80 17.40 16.83 7.59
N SER A 81 17.00 15.63 7.19
CA SER A 81 17.64 14.90 6.09
C SER A 81 16.52 14.27 5.25
N GLN A 82 16.75 14.07 3.94
CA GLN A 82 15.84 13.29 3.09
C GLN A 82 15.36 12.07 3.88
N THR A 83 14.05 11.97 4.09
CA THR A 83 13.45 10.82 4.73
C THR A 83 13.59 9.64 3.76
N ASP A 84 13.71 8.44 4.30
CA ASP A 84 13.75 7.18 3.52
C ASP A 84 12.66 7.11 2.43
N PHE A 85 11.52 7.77 2.64
CA PHE A 85 10.44 7.92 1.67
C PHE A 85 10.84 8.72 0.41
N GLU A 86 11.55 9.84 0.54
CA GLU A 86 11.98 10.61 -0.65
C GLU A 86 12.96 9.78 -1.49
N ASP A 87 13.93 9.11 -0.85
CA ASP A 87 14.90 8.26 -1.55
C ASP A 87 14.20 7.10 -2.28
N VAL A 88 13.21 6.46 -1.63
CA VAL A 88 12.41 5.39 -2.25
C VAL A 88 11.60 5.92 -3.44
N CYS A 89 11.05 7.12 -3.35
CA CYS A 89 10.33 7.75 -4.47
C CYS A 89 11.27 8.08 -5.63
N ASP A 90 12.43 8.65 -5.35
CA ASP A 90 13.45 8.99 -6.36
C ASP A 90 13.90 7.73 -7.11
N MET A 91 14.18 6.63 -6.38
CA MET A 91 14.56 5.35 -6.97
C MET A 91 13.42 4.65 -7.72
N ALA A 92 12.17 4.93 -7.35
CA ALA A 92 10.98 4.49 -8.09
C ALA A 92 10.69 5.37 -9.33
N GLY A 93 11.37 6.50 -9.48
CA GLY A 93 11.08 7.51 -10.50
C GLY A 93 9.72 8.19 -10.29
N LEU A 94 9.33 8.42 -9.04
CA LEU A 94 8.08 9.07 -8.64
C LEU A 94 8.37 10.39 -7.95
N ASP A 95 7.46 11.36 -8.12
CA ASP A 95 7.52 12.62 -7.37
C ASP A 95 7.03 12.38 -5.92
N PRO A 96 7.85 12.67 -4.89
CA PRO A 96 7.47 12.43 -3.49
C PRO A 96 6.25 13.24 -3.05
N SER A 97 6.10 14.48 -3.54
CA SER A 97 4.98 15.35 -3.17
C SER A 97 3.66 14.80 -3.71
N TYR A 98 3.64 14.43 -4.99
CA TYR A 98 2.49 13.82 -5.64
C TYR A 98 2.13 12.48 -5.01
N THR A 99 3.13 11.67 -4.66
CA THR A 99 2.92 10.37 -4.02
C THR A 99 2.29 10.53 -2.63
N ARG A 100 2.71 11.53 -1.84
CA ARG A 100 2.05 11.86 -0.56
C ARG A 100 0.62 12.35 -0.74
N ASP A 101 0.35 13.21 -1.72
CA ASP A 101 -1.00 13.68 -2.00
C ASP A 101 -1.92 12.54 -2.41
N PHE A 102 -1.39 11.59 -3.20
CA PHE A 102 -2.09 10.38 -3.59
C PHE A 102 -2.38 9.47 -2.39
N ALA A 103 -1.37 9.19 -1.56
CA ALA A 103 -1.53 8.43 -0.32
C ALA A 103 -2.53 9.09 0.62
N HIS A 104 -2.53 10.42 0.73
CA HIS A 104 -3.48 11.17 1.56
C HIS A 104 -4.92 10.95 1.10
N LYS A 105 -5.17 10.97 -0.21
CA LYS A 105 -6.50 10.66 -0.77
C LYS A 105 -6.89 9.22 -0.43
N ILE A 106 -6.05 8.26 -0.74
CA ILE A 106 -6.38 6.85 -0.51
C ILE A 106 -6.64 6.55 0.98
N ILE A 107 -5.74 6.98 1.86
CA ILE A 107 -5.77 6.63 3.28
C ILE A 107 -6.86 7.42 4.03
N LYS A 108 -7.01 8.73 3.75
CA LYS A 108 -7.95 9.57 4.52
C LYS A 108 -9.31 9.77 3.85
N THR A 109 -9.37 9.84 2.51
CA THR A 109 -10.66 10.08 1.80
C THR A 109 -11.34 8.77 1.38
N LYS A 110 -10.64 7.62 1.45
CA LYS A 110 -11.14 6.29 1.04
C LYS A 110 -11.72 6.30 -0.39
N GLU A 111 -11.22 7.16 -1.27
CA GLU A 111 -11.65 7.22 -2.67
C GLU A 111 -11.04 6.08 -3.49
N ILE A 112 -11.69 4.92 -3.47
CA ILE A 112 -11.29 3.71 -4.22
C ILE A 112 -11.49 3.89 -5.74
N THR A 113 -12.35 4.82 -6.15
CA THR A 113 -12.66 5.08 -7.57
C THR A 113 -11.49 5.63 -8.38
N PHE A 114 -10.43 6.13 -7.73
CA PHE A 114 -9.26 6.67 -8.42
C PHE A 114 -8.30 5.57 -8.94
N ILE A 115 -8.34 4.37 -8.34
CA ILE A 115 -7.42 3.26 -8.66
C ILE A 115 -7.85 2.52 -9.94
N ARG A 116 -9.10 2.69 -10.39
CA ARG A 116 -9.73 1.89 -11.47
C ARG A 116 -10.04 2.62 -12.78
N LYS A 117 -9.30 3.67 -13.17
CA LYS A 117 -9.41 4.19 -14.55
C LYS A 117 -8.37 3.55 -15.45
N ARG A 118 -8.81 2.46 -16.08
CA ARG A 118 -8.21 1.78 -17.22
C ARG A 118 -8.23 2.68 -18.46
#